data_AF-A0A9Q8VBL0-F1
#
_entry.id   AF-A0A9Q8VBL0-F1
#
_cell.length_a   1.000
_cell.length_b   1.000
_cell.length_c   1.000
_cell.angle_alpha   90.00
_cell.angle_beta   90.00
_cell.angle_gamma   90.00
#
_symmetry.space_group_name_H-M   'P 1'
#
loop_
_entity.id
_entity.type
_entity.pdbx_description
1 polymer ?
#
loop_
_entity_poly.entity_id
_entity_poly.type
_entity_poly.pdbx_seq_one_letter_code
_entity_poly.pdbx_strand_id
1 'polypeptide(L)'
;MVRYVFNPWRDRDELLLVRRQFYGDEAQSGAATAGTPLSTGGSGGEGEKSTTMTTTTLTGDKTSDQPSRTPAARRRDEQQKAVARVSMWMARQHCPHMVESTALLTAAMLSDEEVAGVEGTSGWSTYAVRATYAAAFSRFVTGLLDGHQDKQRKQSMYAIAKKIGLPATFVELRHQSTHEQLPSLAKLRSMARKALAWIWDYFWKNLSAEDGASGTTGARRADSCRDAVLLYLRGGGGGSDSDEEARTARVVRELGKWDTERVLAAIAELQRTLPGNQVYLRCMKLSGEVKRAQDEKAAADQKAGDPEPDATAEGDDSSAETTLGWSLYEGLWKPKPIGVV
;
A
#
# COMPACT_ATOMS: atom_id res chain seq x y z
N MET A 1 -9.18 -16.24 -17.36
CA MET A 1 -8.69 -16.12 -15.97
C MET A 1 -7.23 -15.67 -15.96
N VAL A 2 -6.93 -14.39 -16.25
CA VAL A 2 -5.54 -13.85 -16.31
C VAL A 2 -5.37 -12.61 -15.41
N ARG A 3 -6.18 -12.50 -14.35
CA ARG A 3 -6.23 -11.29 -13.49
C ARG A 3 -5.71 -11.53 -12.07
N TYR A 4 -4.97 -12.61 -11.84
CA TYR A 4 -4.40 -12.91 -10.53
C TYR A 4 -2.90 -12.66 -10.54
N VAL A 5 -2.47 -11.76 -9.65
CA VAL A 5 -1.06 -11.52 -9.34
C VAL A 5 -0.89 -11.87 -7.86
N PHE A 6 -0.03 -12.83 -7.58
CA PHE A 6 0.26 -13.26 -6.20
C PHE A 6 1.30 -12.35 -5.58
N ASN A 7 1.08 -11.95 -4.34
CA ASN A 7 1.99 -11.14 -3.56
C ASN A 7 2.28 -11.83 -2.20
N PRO A 8 3.42 -11.54 -1.56
CA PRO A 8 3.82 -12.19 -0.31
C PRO A 8 3.24 -11.53 0.95
N TRP A 9 2.73 -10.31 0.83
CA TRP A 9 2.05 -9.57 1.90
C TRP A 9 0.55 -9.91 1.95
N ARG A 10 -0.07 -9.75 3.13
CA ARG A 10 -1.47 -10.06 3.38
C ARG A 10 -2.41 -9.11 2.64
N ASP A 11 -2.13 -7.82 2.73
CA ASP A 11 -2.95 -6.75 2.19
C ASP A 11 -2.08 -5.53 1.86
N ARG A 12 -2.72 -4.48 1.30
CA ARG A 12 -2.02 -3.25 0.91
C ARG A 12 -1.51 -2.48 2.13
N ASP A 13 -2.23 -2.53 3.23
CA ASP A 13 -1.88 -1.79 4.45
C ASP A 13 -0.57 -2.33 5.05
N GLU A 14 -0.36 -3.64 5.00
CA GLU A 14 0.90 -4.27 5.41
C GLU A 14 2.09 -3.77 4.57
N LEU A 15 1.92 -3.64 3.24
CA LEU A 15 2.96 -3.11 2.36
C LEU A 15 3.24 -1.63 2.66
N LEU A 16 2.18 -0.83 2.85
CA LEU A 16 2.32 0.59 3.16
C LEU A 16 2.96 0.81 4.53
N LEU A 17 2.65 -0.02 5.53
CA LEU A 17 3.29 0.02 6.84
C LEU A 17 4.81 -0.19 6.72
N VAL A 18 5.23 -1.21 5.97
CA VAL A 18 6.66 -1.48 5.74
C VAL A 18 7.33 -0.31 5.02
N ARG A 19 6.65 0.33 4.05
CA ARG A 19 7.13 1.56 3.42
C ARG A 19 7.39 2.67 4.45
N ARG A 20 6.45 2.90 5.37
CA ARG A 20 6.60 3.94 6.42
C ARG A 20 7.76 3.62 7.33
N GLN A 21 7.92 2.36 7.73
CA GLN A 21 9.01 1.92 8.60
C GLN A 21 10.39 2.09 7.96
N PHE A 22 10.52 1.95 6.63
CA PHE A 22 11.79 2.19 5.94
C PHE A 22 12.16 3.67 5.86
N TYR A 23 11.21 4.53 5.45
CA TYR A 23 11.49 5.91 5.04
C TYR A 23 11.01 7.00 6.01
N GLY A 24 10.20 6.63 7.01
CA GLY A 24 9.53 7.57 7.92
C GLY A 24 8.40 8.36 7.26
N ASP A 25 7.73 9.20 8.05
CA ASP A 25 6.58 10.01 7.60
C ASP A 25 6.98 11.31 6.86
N GLU A 26 8.19 11.82 7.08
CA GLU A 26 8.68 13.04 6.41
C GLU A 26 8.92 12.82 4.92
N ALA A 27 9.48 11.67 4.54
CA ALA A 27 9.66 11.28 3.14
C ALA A 27 8.32 11.12 2.40
N GLN A 28 7.25 10.78 3.11
CA GLN A 28 5.90 10.66 2.56
C GLN A 28 5.25 12.04 2.35
N SER A 29 5.54 13.03 3.19
CA SER A 29 4.95 14.38 3.13
C SER A 29 5.59 15.27 2.06
N GLY A 30 6.90 15.12 1.81
CA GLY A 30 7.61 15.86 0.75
C GLY A 30 7.12 15.58 -0.68
N ALA A 31 6.38 14.47 -0.88
CA ALA A 31 5.77 14.14 -2.17
C ALA A 31 4.51 14.97 -2.48
N ALA A 32 3.85 15.58 -1.48
CA ALA A 32 2.65 16.40 -1.69
C ALA A 32 2.96 17.85 -2.10
N THR A 33 4.20 18.31 -1.91
CA THR A 33 4.55 19.75 -2.04
C THR A 33 5.66 20.05 -3.05
N ALA A 34 6.20 19.05 -3.77
CA ALA A 34 7.30 19.26 -4.70
C ALA A 34 6.82 19.71 -6.10
N GLY A 35 6.19 20.88 -6.16
CA GLY A 35 6.01 21.67 -7.38
C GLY A 35 6.75 23.00 -7.22
N THR A 36 7.71 23.27 -8.11
CA THR A 36 8.47 24.52 -8.37
C THR A 36 9.96 24.47 -7.98
N PRO A 37 10.89 24.73 -8.94
CA PRO A 37 12.33 24.74 -8.70
C PRO A 37 12.92 26.15 -8.49
N LEU A 38 14.07 26.16 -7.78
CA LEU A 38 15.22 27.06 -7.84
C LEU A 38 15.05 28.56 -7.49
N SER A 39 15.82 29.03 -6.50
CA SER A 39 16.72 30.17 -6.70
C SER A 39 17.86 30.20 -5.69
N THR A 40 19.01 30.59 -6.22
CA THR A 40 20.35 30.78 -5.67
C THR A 40 20.55 32.16 -5.04
N GLY A 41 21.50 32.25 -4.10
CA GLY A 41 22.13 33.49 -3.59
C GLY A 41 21.99 33.58 -2.07
N GLY A 42 22.98 33.91 -1.25
CA GLY A 42 24.35 34.37 -1.45
C GLY A 42 24.80 34.98 -0.11
N SER A 43 26.01 34.64 0.34
CA SER A 43 26.95 35.37 1.21
C SER A 43 26.49 36.16 2.47
N GLY A 44 27.19 35.88 3.59
CA GLY A 44 27.73 36.92 4.48
C GLY A 44 27.13 37.00 5.90
N GLY A 45 28.01 37.06 6.91
CA GLY A 45 27.67 37.64 8.23
C GLY A 45 28.26 36.92 9.44
N GLU A 46 29.31 37.50 10.02
CA GLU A 46 30.00 37.12 11.26
C GLU A 46 29.23 37.52 12.54
N GLY A 47 29.69 36.99 13.69
CA GLY A 47 29.37 37.46 15.05
C GLY A 47 28.18 36.73 15.70
N GLU A 48 28.14 36.40 16.99
CA GLU A 48 29.01 36.67 18.13
C GLU A 48 28.58 35.74 19.27
N LYS A 49 29.46 35.56 20.26
CA LYS A 49 29.27 34.74 21.45
C LYS A 49 28.13 35.29 22.32
N SER A 50 27.32 34.42 22.91
CA SER A 50 26.71 34.72 24.21
C SER A 50 26.55 33.46 25.06
N THR A 51 27.34 33.45 26.13
CA THR A 51 27.32 32.53 27.26
C THR A 51 26.19 32.91 28.19
N THR A 52 25.36 31.94 28.62
CA THR A 52 24.59 32.08 29.86
C THR A 52 24.48 30.72 30.54
N MET A 53 25.17 30.60 31.68
CA MET A 53 25.01 29.55 32.68
C MET A 53 23.90 29.93 33.64
N THR A 54 22.97 29.02 33.91
CA THR A 54 22.11 28.95 35.13
C THR A 54 21.21 27.72 34.94
N THR A 55 20.86 26.86 35.89
CA THR A 55 21.26 26.56 37.26
C THR A 55 20.65 25.19 37.56
N THR A 56 21.42 24.31 38.19
CA THR A 56 20.97 23.03 38.71
C THR A 56 19.91 23.24 39.80
N THR A 57 18.73 22.63 39.63
CA THR A 57 17.80 22.43 40.75
C THR A 57 17.30 21.00 40.72
N LEU A 58 17.83 20.20 41.65
CA LEU A 58 17.38 18.85 41.98
C LEU A 58 16.11 18.96 42.81
N THR A 59 14.98 18.51 42.28
CA THR A 59 13.84 18.06 43.09
C THR A 59 13.35 16.75 42.50
N GLY A 60 13.40 15.70 43.32
CA GLY A 60 13.01 14.37 42.93
C GLY A 60 11.49 14.26 42.86
N ASP A 61 11.01 13.67 41.77
CA ASP A 61 9.70 13.06 41.74
C ASP A 61 9.82 11.67 41.12
N LYS A 62 9.27 10.68 41.82
CA LYS A 62 9.28 9.28 41.42
C LYS A 62 8.02 9.02 40.61
N THR A 63 8.08 9.29 39.32
CA THR A 63 7.14 8.74 38.33
C THR A 63 7.86 7.69 37.51
N SER A 64 7.26 6.50 37.36
CA SER A 64 7.78 5.43 36.52
C SER A 64 7.73 5.85 35.05
N ASP A 65 8.76 6.55 34.60
CA ASP A 65 8.90 6.98 33.22
C ASP A 65 9.87 6.01 32.53
N GLN A 66 9.36 5.17 31.63
CA GLN A 66 10.24 4.51 30.67
C GLN A 66 11.03 5.61 29.97
N PRO A 67 12.37 5.57 29.93
CA PRO A 67 13.15 6.64 29.32
C PRO A 67 12.66 6.79 27.88
N SER A 68 12.12 7.96 27.56
CA SER A 68 11.60 8.29 26.24
C SER A 68 12.69 8.02 25.20
N ARG A 69 12.63 6.86 24.53
CA ARG A 69 13.66 6.47 23.55
C ARG A 69 13.76 7.56 22.49
N THR A 70 15.00 7.95 22.14
CA THR A 70 15.26 9.01 21.17
C THR A 70 14.55 8.72 19.83
N PRO A 71 14.12 9.74 19.07
CA PRO A 71 13.49 9.53 17.77
C PRO A 71 14.34 8.65 16.82
N ALA A 72 15.66 8.78 16.89
CA ALA A 72 16.60 7.95 16.14
C ALA A 72 16.54 6.47 16.54
N ALA A 73 16.47 6.16 17.83
CA ALA A 73 16.33 4.79 18.32
C ALA A 73 15.00 4.15 17.88
N ARG A 74 13.90 4.91 17.92
CA ARG A 74 12.58 4.44 17.43
C ARG A 74 12.62 4.12 15.93
N ARG A 75 13.18 5.02 15.12
CA ARG A 75 13.36 4.82 13.68
C ARG A 75 14.20 3.57 13.38
N ARG A 76 15.27 3.36 14.15
CA ARG A 76 16.10 2.15 14.05
C ARG A 76 15.30 0.89 14.31
N ASP A 77 14.51 0.86 15.39
CA ASP A 77 13.66 -0.30 15.72
C ASP A 77 12.61 -0.57 14.62
N GLU A 78 12.03 0.48 14.05
CA GLU A 78 11.06 0.38 12.94
C GLU A 78 11.70 -0.21 11.69
N GLN A 79 12.88 0.27 11.31
CA GLN A 79 13.64 -0.26 10.18
C GLN A 79 14.04 -1.73 10.41
N GLN A 80 14.43 -2.11 11.62
CA GLN A 80 14.71 -3.50 11.97
C GLN A 80 13.47 -4.40 11.79
N LYS A 81 12.30 -3.95 12.26
CA LYS A 81 11.03 -4.66 12.04
C LYS A 81 10.68 -4.80 10.56
N ALA A 82 10.91 -3.74 9.77
CA ALA A 82 10.68 -3.77 8.32
C ALA A 82 11.59 -4.77 7.62
N VAL A 83 12.89 -4.79 7.94
CA VAL A 83 13.85 -5.76 7.39
C VAL A 83 13.43 -7.19 7.73
N ALA A 84 13.07 -7.46 8.99
CA ALA A 84 12.60 -8.78 9.42
C ALA A 84 11.32 -9.20 8.67
N ARG A 85 10.40 -8.26 8.45
CA ARG A 85 9.16 -8.49 7.69
C ARG A 85 9.46 -8.84 6.23
N VAL A 86 10.34 -8.09 5.56
CA VAL A 86 10.72 -8.37 4.17
C VAL A 86 11.45 -9.71 4.07
N SER A 87 12.27 -10.08 5.06
CA SER A 87 12.90 -11.41 5.11
C SER A 87 11.86 -12.54 5.12
N MET A 88 10.76 -12.38 5.85
CA MET A 88 9.64 -13.32 5.81
C MET A 88 8.97 -13.35 4.42
N TRP A 89 8.77 -12.20 3.78
CA TRP A 89 8.22 -12.15 2.42
C TRP A 89 9.12 -12.83 1.38
N MET A 90 10.45 -12.71 1.52
CA MET A 90 11.40 -13.42 0.67
C MET A 90 11.26 -14.94 0.81
N ALA A 91 11.05 -15.45 2.02
CA ALA A 91 10.83 -16.88 2.25
C ALA A 91 9.53 -17.39 1.59
N ARG A 92 8.50 -16.54 1.49
CA ARG A 92 7.22 -16.84 0.82
C ARG A 92 7.29 -16.81 -0.72
N GLN A 93 8.43 -16.39 -1.30
CA GLN A 93 8.64 -16.20 -2.74
C GLN A 93 7.82 -15.05 -3.35
N HIS A 94 8.13 -14.66 -4.60
CA HIS A 94 7.47 -13.57 -5.33
C HIS A 94 7.58 -12.16 -4.70
N CYS A 95 8.60 -11.92 -3.88
CA CYS A 95 8.90 -10.58 -3.40
C CYS A 95 9.51 -9.73 -4.54
N PRO A 96 8.99 -8.51 -4.81
CA PRO A 96 9.59 -7.65 -5.83
C PRO A 96 11.04 -7.28 -5.48
N HIS A 97 11.91 -7.29 -6.50
CA HIS A 97 13.34 -6.99 -6.35
C HIS A 97 13.61 -5.63 -5.69
N MET A 98 12.75 -4.62 -5.92
CA MET A 98 12.87 -3.30 -5.28
C MET A 98 12.65 -3.36 -3.77
N VAL A 99 11.74 -4.20 -3.31
CA VAL A 99 11.47 -4.41 -1.87
C VAL A 99 12.64 -5.12 -1.21
N GLU A 100 13.15 -6.18 -1.85
CA GLU A 100 14.35 -6.91 -1.40
C GLU A 100 15.58 -5.98 -1.32
N SER A 101 15.83 -5.21 -2.38
CA SER A 101 16.97 -4.28 -2.46
C SER A 101 16.91 -3.21 -1.37
N THR A 102 15.72 -2.69 -1.07
CA THR A 102 15.50 -1.73 0.02
C THR A 102 15.86 -2.34 1.36
N ALA A 103 15.42 -3.57 1.63
CA ALA A 103 15.73 -4.27 2.88
C ALA A 103 17.23 -4.57 3.01
N LEU A 104 17.90 -5.02 1.95
CA LEU A 104 19.34 -5.30 1.95
C LEU A 104 20.18 -4.05 2.23
N LEU A 105 19.87 -2.93 1.57
CA LEU A 105 20.56 -1.66 1.78
C LEU A 105 20.32 -1.11 3.20
N THR A 106 19.08 -1.20 3.68
CA THR A 106 18.73 -0.78 5.05
C THR A 106 19.43 -1.65 6.10
N ALA A 107 19.46 -2.97 5.90
CA ALA A 107 20.16 -3.89 6.79
C ALA A 107 21.67 -3.57 6.87
N ALA A 108 22.31 -3.27 5.73
CA ALA A 108 23.70 -2.86 5.70
C ALA A 108 23.94 -1.57 6.51
N MET A 109 23.04 -0.60 6.41
CA MET A 109 23.10 0.66 7.19
C MET A 109 22.91 0.42 8.70
N LEU A 110 21.97 -0.43 9.08
CA LEU A 110 21.72 -0.77 10.49
C LEU A 110 22.94 -1.47 11.12
N SER A 111 23.56 -2.42 10.40
CA SER A 111 24.77 -3.10 10.86
C SER A 111 25.96 -2.13 10.99
N ASP A 112 26.10 -1.19 10.07
CA ASP A 112 27.15 -0.16 10.12
C ASP A 112 27.02 0.75 11.35
N GLU A 113 25.79 1.18 11.66
CA GLU A 113 25.52 1.98 12.86
C GLU A 113 25.75 1.19 14.17
N GLU A 114 25.45 -0.11 14.18
CA GLU A 114 25.75 -0.98 15.33
C GLU A 114 27.25 -1.04 15.61
N VAL A 115 28.04 -1.24 14.56
CA VAL A 115 29.50 -1.33 14.64
C VAL A 115 30.12 0.01 15.04
N ALA A 116 29.53 1.13 14.62
CA ALA A 116 30.00 2.47 14.99
C ALA A 116 29.68 2.82 16.45
N GLY A 117 28.67 2.20 17.07
CA GLY A 117 28.25 2.46 18.46
C GLY A 117 29.03 1.66 19.50
N VAL A 118 29.77 0.63 19.10
CA VAL A 118 30.61 -0.18 20.01
C VAL A 118 32.00 0.44 20.10
N GLU A 119 32.41 0.80 21.32
CA GLU A 119 33.78 1.25 21.59
C GLU A 119 34.79 0.16 21.21
N GLY A 120 35.75 0.49 20.35
CA GLY A 120 36.74 -0.46 19.83
C GLY A 120 36.38 -1.11 18.49
N THR A 121 35.97 -0.30 17.51
CA THR A 121 35.69 -0.76 16.14
C THR A 121 36.86 -1.58 15.57
N SER A 122 36.68 -2.90 15.47
CA SER A 122 37.70 -3.78 14.91
C SER A 122 37.81 -3.58 13.39
N GLY A 123 39.03 -3.65 12.85
CA GLY A 123 39.27 -3.58 11.41
C GLY A 123 38.51 -4.66 10.63
N TRP A 124 38.31 -5.83 11.24
CA TRP A 124 37.44 -6.90 10.74
C TRP A 124 35.99 -6.43 10.57
N SER A 125 35.42 -5.82 11.61
CA SER A 125 34.03 -5.35 11.58
C SER A 125 33.80 -4.29 10.49
N THR A 126 34.75 -3.38 10.33
CA THR A 126 34.74 -2.39 9.24
C THR A 126 34.79 -3.06 7.86
N TYR A 127 35.61 -4.09 7.70
CA TYR A 127 35.72 -4.84 6.45
C TYR A 127 34.44 -5.61 6.13
N ALA A 128 33.83 -6.26 7.13
CA ALA A 128 32.56 -6.95 7.01
C ALA A 128 31.43 -6.00 6.57
N VAL A 129 31.31 -4.83 7.19
CA VAL A 129 30.32 -3.82 6.80
C VAL A 129 30.52 -3.36 5.35
N ARG A 130 31.77 -3.12 4.92
CA ARG A 130 32.06 -2.78 3.51
C ARG A 130 31.61 -3.88 2.56
N ALA A 131 31.87 -5.14 2.90
CA ALA A 131 31.44 -6.28 2.09
C ALA A 131 29.89 -6.37 2.01
N THR A 132 29.20 -6.16 3.14
CA THR A 132 27.73 -6.15 3.19
C THR A 132 27.14 -5.06 2.30
N TYR A 133 27.65 -3.84 2.37
CA TYR A 133 27.21 -2.76 1.46
C TYR A 133 27.47 -3.09 -0.01
N ALA A 134 28.65 -3.59 -0.34
CA ALA A 134 29.01 -3.93 -1.71
C ALA A 134 28.13 -5.06 -2.27
N ALA A 135 27.83 -6.08 -1.47
CA ALA A 135 26.93 -7.17 -1.84
C ALA A 135 25.49 -6.66 -2.06
N ALA A 136 24.95 -5.89 -1.10
CA ALA A 136 23.61 -5.32 -1.20
C ALA A 136 23.47 -4.42 -2.45
N PHE A 137 24.45 -3.54 -2.68
CA PHE A 137 24.46 -2.63 -3.81
C PHE A 137 24.61 -3.38 -5.15
N SER A 138 25.50 -4.37 -5.21
CA SER A 138 25.70 -5.19 -6.42
C SER A 138 24.44 -5.98 -6.78
N ARG A 139 23.74 -6.52 -5.79
CA ARG A 139 22.47 -7.24 -5.98
C ARG A 139 21.36 -6.30 -6.45
N PHE A 140 21.25 -5.11 -5.86
CA PHE A 140 20.33 -4.07 -6.32
C PHE A 140 20.52 -3.73 -7.81
N VAL A 141 21.73 -3.31 -8.19
CA VAL A 141 22.03 -2.86 -9.57
C VAL A 141 21.88 -4.01 -10.56
N THR A 142 22.43 -5.18 -10.26
CA THR A 142 22.40 -6.32 -11.20
C THR A 142 20.97 -6.80 -11.40
N GLY A 143 20.20 -7.05 -10.33
CA GLY A 143 18.82 -7.52 -10.48
C GLY A 143 17.88 -6.52 -11.15
N LEU A 144 18.09 -5.21 -10.94
CA LEU A 144 17.31 -4.17 -11.61
C LEU A 144 17.56 -4.15 -13.13
N LEU A 145 18.84 -4.20 -13.52
CA LEU A 145 19.22 -4.13 -14.93
C LEU A 145 18.89 -5.42 -15.67
N ASP A 146 19.06 -6.58 -15.03
CA ASP A 146 18.66 -7.88 -15.59
C ASP A 146 17.15 -7.94 -15.84
N GLY A 147 16.33 -7.39 -14.93
CA GLY A 147 14.88 -7.30 -15.11
C GLY A 147 14.45 -6.46 -16.31
N HIS A 148 15.29 -5.52 -16.76
CA HIS A 148 15.04 -4.66 -17.92
C HIS A 148 15.76 -5.13 -19.19
N GLN A 149 16.49 -6.25 -19.12
CA GLN A 149 17.23 -6.77 -20.24
C GLN A 149 16.28 -7.41 -21.26
N ASP A 150 16.49 -7.09 -22.53
CA ASP A 150 15.73 -7.70 -23.62
C ASP A 150 16.13 -9.18 -23.77
N LYS A 151 15.13 -10.05 -23.94
CA LYS A 151 15.32 -11.49 -24.14
C LYS A 151 15.96 -11.79 -25.51
N GLN A 152 15.78 -10.92 -26.50
CA GLN A 152 16.30 -11.15 -27.85
C GLN A 152 17.73 -10.64 -28.04
N ARG A 153 18.13 -9.55 -27.37
CA ARG A 153 19.47 -8.98 -27.49
C ARG A 153 20.06 -8.57 -26.16
N LYS A 154 21.28 -9.04 -25.90
CA LYS A 154 22.08 -8.61 -24.75
C LYS A 154 22.55 -7.18 -24.97
N GLN A 155 22.08 -6.28 -24.13
CA GLN A 155 22.52 -4.88 -24.10
C GLN A 155 23.56 -4.70 -23.00
N SER A 156 24.41 -3.68 -23.10
CA SER A 156 25.31 -3.37 -22.00
C SER A 156 24.55 -2.83 -20.79
N MET A 157 25.06 -3.10 -19.58
CA MET A 157 24.47 -2.56 -18.34
C MET A 157 24.33 -1.03 -18.38
N TYR A 158 25.30 -0.34 -18.99
CA TYR A 158 25.26 1.11 -19.20
C TYR A 158 24.11 1.55 -20.13
N ALA A 159 23.85 0.82 -21.22
CA ALA A 159 22.76 1.14 -22.14
C ALA A 159 21.39 0.97 -21.46
N ILE A 160 21.22 -0.11 -20.70
CA ILE A 160 20.00 -0.36 -19.93
C ILE A 160 19.82 0.70 -18.84
N ALA A 161 20.88 1.03 -18.09
CA ALA A 161 20.86 2.07 -17.06
C ALA A 161 20.41 3.42 -17.62
N LYS A 162 20.94 3.82 -18.79
CA LYS A 162 20.53 5.05 -19.47
C LYS A 162 19.04 5.05 -19.84
N LYS A 163 18.50 3.91 -20.27
CA LYS A 163 17.08 3.77 -20.65
C LYS A 163 16.14 3.93 -19.45
N ILE A 164 16.51 3.40 -18.28
CA ILE A 164 15.68 3.47 -17.07
C ILE A 164 15.96 4.71 -16.20
N GLY A 165 16.90 5.55 -16.60
CA GLY A 165 17.32 6.72 -15.81
C GLY A 165 18.11 6.37 -14.55
N LEU A 166 18.79 5.21 -14.51
CA LEU A 166 19.69 4.85 -13.43
C LEU A 166 21.02 5.59 -13.59
N PRO A 167 21.54 6.27 -12.56
CA PRO A 167 22.82 6.96 -12.63
C PRO A 167 23.96 6.01 -13.03
N ALA A 168 24.77 6.42 -14.03
CA ALA A 168 25.91 5.63 -14.50
C ALA A 168 26.91 5.30 -13.37
N THR A 169 27.00 6.16 -12.35
CA THR A 169 27.82 5.95 -11.16
C THR A 169 27.42 4.71 -10.36
N PHE A 170 26.19 4.22 -10.48
CA PHE A 170 25.74 3.00 -9.82
C PHE A 170 26.26 1.77 -10.57
N VAL A 171 26.23 1.80 -11.91
CA VAL A 171 26.81 0.74 -12.74
C VAL A 171 28.32 0.66 -12.52
N GLU A 172 28.98 1.81 -12.47
CA GLU A 172 30.42 1.91 -12.20
C GLU A 172 30.78 1.36 -10.82
N LEU A 173 30.04 1.76 -9.77
CA LEU A 173 30.28 1.25 -8.42
C LEU A 173 30.07 -0.26 -8.33
N ARG A 174 29.08 -0.82 -9.04
CA ARG A 174 28.89 -2.26 -9.15
C ARG A 174 30.08 -2.92 -9.83
N HIS A 175 30.56 -2.39 -10.96
CA HIS A 175 31.72 -2.93 -11.66
C HIS A 175 32.95 -2.97 -10.76
N GLN A 176 33.25 -1.83 -10.11
CA GLN A 176 34.34 -1.68 -9.15
C GLN A 176 34.21 -2.69 -7.99
N SER A 177 33.01 -2.87 -7.43
CA SER A 177 32.79 -3.75 -6.27
C SER A 177 32.99 -5.24 -6.59
N THR A 178 32.84 -5.64 -7.85
CA THR A 178 32.94 -7.05 -8.27
C THR A 178 34.27 -7.43 -8.89
N HIS A 179 34.94 -6.49 -9.57
CA HIS A 179 36.12 -6.78 -10.39
C HIS A 179 37.37 -6.01 -9.95
N GLU A 180 37.21 -4.92 -9.21
CA GLU A 180 38.32 -4.10 -8.75
C GLU A 180 38.45 -4.15 -7.22
N GLN A 181 39.27 -3.26 -6.67
CA GLN A 181 39.38 -3.10 -5.24
C GLN A 181 38.07 -2.59 -4.63
N LEU A 182 37.66 -3.23 -3.54
CA LEU A 182 36.45 -2.89 -2.81
C LEU A 182 36.42 -1.39 -2.44
N PRO A 183 35.34 -0.65 -2.74
CA PRO A 183 35.26 0.78 -2.44
C PRO A 183 35.45 1.12 -0.95
N SER A 184 35.78 2.38 -0.69
CA SER A 184 35.86 2.89 0.69
C SER A 184 34.48 2.92 1.36
N LEU A 185 34.46 2.74 2.68
CA LEU A 185 33.21 2.74 3.45
C LEU A 185 32.41 4.05 3.28
N ALA A 186 33.11 5.20 3.24
CA ALA A 186 32.46 6.50 3.03
C ALA A 186 31.74 6.58 1.66
N LYS A 187 32.36 6.05 0.60
CA LYS A 187 31.74 5.98 -0.73
C LYS A 187 30.52 5.08 -0.70
N LEU A 188 30.62 3.89 -0.08
CA LEU A 188 29.51 2.94 0.03
C LEU A 188 28.32 3.52 0.81
N ARG A 189 28.56 4.16 1.97
CA ARG A 189 27.52 4.84 2.76
C ARG A 189 26.78 5.90 1.94
N SER A 190 27.53 6.75 1.23
CA SER A 190 26.95 7.80 0.39
C SER A 190 26.11 7.21 -0.75
N MET A 191 26.62 6.17 -1.41
CA MET A 191 25.95 5.53 -2.54
C MET A 191 24.72 4.72 -2.11
N ALA A 192 24.74 4.07 -0.94
CA ALA A 192 23.59 3.38 -0.37
C ALA A 192 22.43 4.34 -0.10
N ARG A 193 22.69 5.52 0.49
CA ARG A 193 21.66 6.56 0.70
C ARG A 193 21.09 7.06 -0.62
N LYS A 194 21.95 7.33 -1.61
CA LYS A 194 21.51 7.72 -2.97
C LYS A 194 20.68 6.64 -3.63
N ALA A 195 21.03 5.36 -3.46
CA ALA A 195 20.26 4.24 -3.97
C ALA A 195 18.89 4.14 -3.30
N LEU A 196 18.79 4.27 -1.97
CA LEU A 196 17.50 4.27 -1.26
C LEU A 196 16.59 5.42 -1.71
N ALA A 197 17.14 6.62 -1.90
CA ALA A 197 16.40 7.76 -2.45
C ALA A 197 15.94 7.50 -3.89
N TRP A 198 16.80 6.93 -4.74
CA TRP A 198 16.42 6.56 -6.10
C TRP A 198 15.32 5.48 -6.12
N ILE A 199 15.41 4.44 -5.27
CA ILE A 199 14.39 3.39 -5.17
C ILE A 199 13.06 3.97 -4.68
N TRP A 200 13.10 4.95 -3.76
CA TRP A 200 11.90 5.68 -3.36
C TRP A 200 11.21 6.32 -4.57
N ASP A 201 11.98 7.08 -5.35
CA ASP A 201 11.46 7.78 -6.53
C ASP A 201 11.00 6.85 -7.65
N TYR A 202 11.64 5.70 -7.79
CA TYR A 202 11.34 4.75 -8.85
C TYR A 202 10.15 3.85 -8.50
N PHE A 203 10.05 3.41 -7.24
CA PHE A 203 9.12 2.36 -6.82
C PHE A 203 8.17 2.81 -5.70
N TRP A 204 8.68 3.18 -4.52
CA TRP A 204 7.85 3.32 -3.32
C TRP A 204 6.88 4.51 -3.35
N LYS A 205 7.24 5.62 -4.01
CA LYS A 205 6.37 6.80 -4.10
C LYS A 205 5.09 6.54 -4.91
N ASN A 206 5.18 5.68 -5.92
CA ASN A 206 4.08 5.38 -6.83
C ASN A 206 3.03 4.46 -6.19
N LEU A 207 3.39 3.76 -5.10
CA LEU A 207 2.47 2.90 -4.35
C LEU A 207 1.35 3.70 -3.62
N SER A 208 1.44 5.02 -3.52
CA SER A 208 0.34 5.84 -2.96
C SER A 208 -0.47 6.61 -4.00
N ALA A 209 0.09 6.88 -5.18
CA ALA A 209 -0.50 7.82 -6.13
C ALA A 209 -1.26 7.16 -7.29
N GLU A 210 -0.84 5.98 -7.77
CA GLU A 210 -1.24 5.54 -9.12
C GLU A 210 -2.04 4.23 -9.21
N ASP A 211 -2.46 3.64 -8.09
CA ASP A 211 -3.51 2.62 -8.12
C ASP A 211 -4.94 3.22 -8.08
N GLY A 212 -5.03 4.56 -8.05
CA GLY A 212 -6.23 5.30 -8.46
C GLY A 212 -6.28 5.66 -9.95
N ALA A 213 -5.19 5.48 -10.71
CA ALA A 213 -5.08 6.00 -12.08
C ALA A 213 -4.57 5.02 -13.16
N SER A 214 -3.96 3.88 -12.80
CA SER A 214 -3.59 2.82 -13.77
C SER A 214 -4.12 1.43 -13.40
N GLY A 215 -5.14 1.41 -12.53
CA GLY A 215 -6.02 0.27 -12.31
C GLY A 215 -7.40 0.57 -12.88
N THR A 216 -7.54 0.60 -14.20
CA THR A 216 -8.85 0.39 -14.83
C THR A 216 -9.40 -0.93 -14.26
N THR A 217 -10.33 -0.83 -13.30
CA THR A 217 -11.10 -1.87 -12.57
C THR A 217 -10.93 -1.98 -11.04
N GLY A 218 -10.16 -1.12 -10.35
CA GLY A 218 -9.94 -1.26 -8.90
C GLY A 218 -10.64 -0.23 -7.99
N ALA A 219 -10.75 1.03 -8.41
CA ALA A 219 -11.30 2.12 -7.59
C ALA A 219 -12.83 2.27 -7.72
N ARG A 220 -13.52 1.14 -7.89
CA ARG A 220 -14.89 0.98 -7.45
C ARG A 220 -14.81 -0.06 -6.34
N ARG A 221 -14.94 0.36 -5.09
CA ARG A 221 -16.00 -0.29 -4.32
C ARG A 221 -17.20 -0.11 -5.25
N ALA A 222 -17.59 -1.19 -5.92
CA ALA A 222 -18.69 -1.14 -6.87
C ALA A 222 -19.77 -0.28 -6.22
N ASP A 223 -20.02 0.91 -6.77
CA ASP A 223 -21.34 1.46 -6.65
C ASP A 223 -22.16 0.49 -7.50
N SER A 224 -22.48 -0.68 -6.92
CA SER A 224 -23.27 -1.74 -7.54
C SER A 224 -24.58 -1.14 -8.02
N CYS A 225 -25.07 -0.10 -7.32
CA CYS A 225 -26.12 0.80 -7.75
C CYS A 225 -25.79 1.54 -9.07
N ARG A 226 -24.70 2.32 -9.14
CA ARG A 226 -24.28 3.01 -10.37
C ARG A 226 -23.97 2.04 -11.51
N ASP A 227 -23.46 0.85 -11.23
CA ASP A 227 -23.19 -0.22 -12.20
C ASP A 227 -24.48 -0.81 -12.76
N ALA A 228 -25.46 -1.08 -11.91
CA ALA A 228 -26.79 -1.53 -12.32
C ALA A 228 -27.47 -0.49 -13.22
N VAL A 229 -27.35 0.81 -12.88
CA VAL A 229 -27.87 1.91 -13.72
C VAL A 229 -27.13 1.98 -15.07
N LEU A 230 -25.80 1.87 -15.09
CA LEU A 230 -25.03 1.87 -16.33
C LEU A 230 -25.32 0.66 -17.23
N LEU A 231 -25.57 -0.52 -16.65
CA LEU A 231 -26.00 -1.71 -17.38
C LEU A 231 -27.37 -1.51 -18.04
N TYR A 232 -28.31 -0.88 -17.34
CA TYR A 232 -29.59 -0.50 -17.92
C TYR A 232 -29.43 0.44 -19.11
N LEU A 233 -28.62 1.49 -18.97
CA LEU A 233 -28.40 2.48 -20.02
C LEU A 233 -27.68 1.92 -21.26
N ARG A 234 -26.76 0.95 -21.06
CA ARG A 234 -26.05 0.27 -22.16
C ARG A 234 -26.91 -0.75 -22.91
N GLY A 235 -27.95 -1.29 -22.26
CA GLY A 235 -28.73 -2.40 -22.78
C GLY A 235 -29.72 -2.07 -23.91
N GLY A 236 -29.88 -0.82 -24.31
CA GLY A 236 -30.95 -0.45 -25.23
C GLY A 236 -30.46 -0.08 -26.62
N GLY A 237 -30.74 -0.96 -27.58
CA GLY A 237 -30.46 -0.77 -29.00
C GLY A 237 -30.97 -1.90 -29.88
N GLY A 238 -32.15 -2.47 -29.62
CA GLY A 238 -32.76 -3.45 -30.54
C GLY A 238 -33.69 -4.52 -29.93
N GLY A 239 -34.67 -4.15 -29.10
CA GLY A 239 -35.69 -5.07 -28.56
C GLY A 239 -37.11 -4.52 -28.71
N SER A 240 -38.13 -5.37 -28.56
CA SER A 240 -39.54 -4.96 -28.54
C SER A 240 -39.84 -4.07 -27.32
N ASP A 241 -40.84 -3.19 -27.39
CA ASP A 241 -41.21 -2.28 -26.30
C ASP A 241 -41.54 -3.04 -24.99
N SER A 242 -42.15 -4.23 -25.13
CA SER A 242 -42.43 -5.15 -24.01
C SER A 242 -41.17 -5.71 -23.34
N ASP A 243 -40.07 -5.89 -24.09
CA ASP A 243 -38.79 -6.38 -23.55
C ASP A 243 -38.06 -5.29 -22.77
N GLU A 244 -38.24 -4.01 -23.16
CA GLU A 244 -37.68 -2.87 -22.45
C GLU A 244 -38.38 -2.63 -21.10
N GLU A 245 -39.70 -2.80 -21.04
CA GLU A 245 -40.47 -2.71 -19.80
C GLU A 245 -40.09 -3.81 -18.79
N ALA A 246 -40.03 -5.07 -19.24
CA ALA A 246 -39.61 -6.19 -18.39
C ALA A 246 -38.18 -6.01 -17.85
N ARG A 247 -37.29 -5.42 -18.65
CA ARG A 247 -35.91 -5.10 -18.24
C ARG A 247 -35.87 -3.98 -17.21
N THR A 248 -36.69 -2.94 -17.39
CA THR A 248 -36.81 -1.82 -16.44
C THR A 248 -37.31 -2.33 -15.08
N ALA A 249 -38.34 -3.18 -15.05
CA ALA A 249 -38.87 -3.76 -13.82
C ALA A 249 -37.84 -4.62 -13.05
N ARG A 250 -37.02 -5.41 -13.77
CA ARG A 250 -35.92 -6.19 -13.16
C ARG A 250 -34.87 -5.31 -12.52
N VAL A 251 -34.47 -4.24 -13.20
CA VAL A 251 -33.47 -3.29 -12.70
C VAL A 251 -34.01 -2.52 -11.50
N VAL A 252 -35.26 -2.07 -11.51
CA VAL A 252 -35.89 -1.38 -10.37
C VAL A 252 -35.96 -2.28 -9.14
N ARG A 253 -36.29 -3.57 -9.31
CA ARG A 253 -36.27 -4.56 -8.21
C ARG A 253 -34.87 -4.75 -7.63
N GLU A 254 -33.86 -4.84 -8.49
CA GLU A 254 -32.46 -4.90 -8.06
C GLU A 254 -32.04 -3.64 -7.32
N LEU A 255 -32.45 -2.46 -7.81
CA LEU A 255 -32.15 -1.16 -7.20
C LEU A 255 -32.82 -0.97 -5.82
N GLY A 256 -33.91 -1.67 -5.54
CA GLY A 256 -34.58 -1.66 -4.24
C GLY A 256 -33.76 -2.24 -3.07
N LYS A 257 -32.56 -2.80 -3.34
CA LYS A 257 -31.59 -3.24 -2.33
C LYS A 257 -30.79 -2.07 -1.71
N TRP A 258 -30.83 -0.88 -2.32
CA TRP A 258 -30.12 0.32 -1.85
C TRP A 258 -31.11 1.42 -1.45
N ASP A 259 -30.65 2.35 -0.61
CA ASP A 259 -31.44 3.51 -0.20
C ASP A 259 -31.87 4.34 -1.41
N THR A 260 -33.14 4.73 -1.47
CA THR A 260 -33.70 5.41 -2.65
C THR A 260 -33.00 6.74 -2.93
N GLU A 261 -32.62 7.49 -1.90
CA GLU A 261 -31.84 8.73 -2.05
C GLU A 261 -30.48 8.49 -2.72
N ARG A 262 -29.84 7.37 -2.40
CA ARG A 262 -28.56 6.97 -2.98
C ARG A 262 -28.70 6.57 -4.45
N VAL A 263 -29.79 5.87 -4.80
CA VAL A 263 -30.10 5.50 -6.18
C VAL A 263 -30.38 6.74 -7.04
N LEU A 264 -31.18 7.68 -6.52
CA LEU A 264 -31.51 8.92 -7.21
C LEU A 264 -30.29 9.83 -7.39
N ALA A 265 -29.41 9.91 -6.38
CA ALA A 265 -28.14 10.65 -6.49
C ALA A 265 -27.24 10.07 -7.58
N ALA A 266 -27.13 8.74 -7.68
CA ALA A 266 -26.35 8.09 -8.73
C ALA A 266 -26.93 8.33 -10.14
N ILE A 267 -28.26 8.32 -10.29
CA ILE A 267 -28.92 8.62 -11.56
C ILE A 267 -28.71 10.10 -11.95
N ALA A 268 -28.83 11.03 -11.01
CA ALA A 268 -28.62 12.47 -11.25
C ALA A 268 -27.17 12.78 -11.63
N GLU A 269 -26.20 12.11 -11.00
CA GLU A 269 -24.79 12.22 -11.38
C GLU A 269 -24.57 11.74 -12.82
N LEU A 270 -25.15 10.58 -13.18
CA LEU A 270 -25.03 10.01 -14.53
C LEU A 270 -25.68 10.89 -15.60
N GLN A 271 -26.83 11.53 -15.30
CA GLN A 271 -27.47 12.52 -16.17
C GLN A 271 -26.54 13.70 -16.49
N ARG A 272 -25.72 14.13 -15.53
CA ARG A 272 -24.80 15.26 -15.69
C ARG A 272 -23.52 14.89 -16.45
N THR A 273 -23.10 13.62 -16.37
CA THR A 273 -21.81 13.16 -16.91
C THR A 273 -21.87 12.53 -18.31
N LEU A 274 -23.02 11.98 -18.72
CA LEU A 274 -23.14 11.24 -19.98
C LEU A 274 -23.79 12.08 -21.09
N PRO A 275 -23.15 12.24 -22.27
CA PRO A 275 -23.74 12.97 -23.39
C PRO A 275 -24.77 12.12 -24.17
N GLY A 276 -25.92 12.72 -24.53
CA GLY A 276 -26.90 12.15 -25.46
C GLY A 276 -28.36 12.14 -24.96
N ASN A 277 -29.30 12.64 -25.77
CA ASN A 277 -30.72 12.75 -25.40
C ASN A 277 -31.38 11.42 -25.04
N GLN A 278 -30.98 10.32 -25.69
CA GLN A 278 -31.53 8.98 -25.42
C GLN A 278 -31.11 8.44 -24.04
N VAL A 279 -29.88 8.74 -23.62
CA VAL A 279 -29.37 8.37 -22.29
C VAL A 279 -30.07 9.19 -21.22
N TYR A 280 -30.27 10.48 -21.48
CA TYR A 280 -31.00 11.38 -20.58
C TYR A 280 -32.46 10.95 -20.36
N LEU A 281 -33.20 10.66 -21.42
CA LEU A 281 -34.61 10.20 -21.35
C LEU A 281 -34.74 8.87 -20.59
N ARG A 282 -33.79 7.95 -20.76
CA ARG A 282 -33.77 6.68 -20.02
C ARG A 282 -33.43 6.84 -18.55
N CYS A 283 -32.51 7.74 -18.19
CA CYS A 283 -32.29 8.11 -16.80
C CYS A 283 -33.55 8.71 -16.16
N MET A 284 -34.31 9.54 -16.89
CA MET A 284 -35.57 10.12 -16.42
C MET A 284 -36.66 9.05 -16.21
N LYS A 285 -36.82 8.12 -17.15
CA LYS A 285 -37.76 6.99 -17.03
C LYS A 285 -37.42 6.13 -15.80
N LEU A 286 -36.14 5.77 -15.62
CA LEU A 286 -35.68 4.98 -14.48
C LEU A 286 -35.88 5.71 -13.14
N SER A 287 -35.63 7.03 -13.09
CA SER A 287 -35.86 7.86 -11.90
C SER A 287 -37.34 7.89 -11.49
N GLY A 288 -38.25 7.98 -12.47
CA GLY A 288 -39.70 7.93 -12.23
C GLY A 288 -40.19 6.59 -11.68
N GLU A 289 -39.68 5.48 -12.25
CA GLU A 289 -40.03 4.13 -11.81
C GLU A 289 -39.50 3.79 -10.40
N VAL A 290 -38.29 4.26 -10.06
CA VAL A 290 -37.72 4.10 -8.71
C VAL A 290 -38.53 4.86 -7.67
N LYS A 291 -39.01 6.07 -7.99
CA LYS A 291 -39.90 6.84 -7.10
C LYS A 291 -41.27 6.16 -6.93
N ARG A 292 -41.87 5.69 -8.02
CA ARG A 292 -43.15 4.96 -7.95
C ARG A 292 -43.06 3.70 -7.10
N ALA A 293 -41.99 2.92 -7.25
CA ALA A 293 -41.76 1.74 -6.42
C ALA A 293 -41.53 2.07 -4.93
N GLN A 294 -40.98 3.25 -4.61
CA GLN A 294 -40.86 3.73 -3.24
C GLN A 294 -42.24 4.09 -2.66
N ASP A 295 -43.08 4.79 -3.42
CA ASP A 295 -44.42 5.18 -2.99
C ASP A 295 -45.31 3.94 -2.76
N GLU A 296 -45.21 2.93 -3.62
CA GLU A 296 -45.88 1.64 -3.46
C GLU A 296 -45.40 0.85 -2.23
N LYS A 297 -44.08 0.90 -1.94
CA LYS A 297 -43.50 0.27 -0.75
C LYS A 297 -43.91 0.99 0.55
N ALA A 298 -43.94 2.32 0.54
CA ALA A 298 -44.41 3.13 1.66
C ALA A 298 -45.90 2.90 1.96
N ALA A 299 -46.72 2.61 0.94
CA ALA A 299 -48.12 2.22 1.10
C ALA A 299 -48.30 0.80 1.65
N ALA A 300 -47.35 -0.12 1.38
CA ALA A 300 -47.36 -1.49 1.90
C ALA A 300 -46.91 -1.57 3.37
N ASP A 301 -45.89 -0.79 3.75
CA ASP A 301 -45.36 -0.74 5.12
C ASP A 301 -46.35 -0.10 6.12
N GLN A 302 -47.32 0.71 5.64
CA GLN A 302 -48.42 1.22 6.46
C GLN A 302 -49.51 0.17 6.80
N LYS A 303 -49.41 -1.06 6.28
CA LYS A 303 -50.41 -2.13 6.47
C LYS A 303 -49.94 -3.33 7.29
N ALA A 304 -48.70 -3.35 7.79
CA ALA A 304 -48.18 -4.45 8.60
C ALA A 304 -47.75 -3.96 9.99
N GLY A 305 -48.68 -4.06 10.96
CA GLY A 305 -48.41 -3.87 12.39
C GLY A 305 -48.48 -5.21 13.14
N ASP A 306 -47.30 -5.76 13.45
CA ASP A 306 -46.84 -6.43 14.68
C ASP A 306 -47.52 -7.69 15.30
N PRO A 307 -46.76 -8.49 16.11
CA PRO A 307 -46.64 -9.95 15.99
C PRO A 307 -46.99 -10.74 17.28
N GLU A 308 -46.89 -12.08 17.27
CA GLU A 308 -46.76 -12.91 18.50
C GLU A 308 -46.15 -14.32 18.26
N PRO A 309 -45.67 -15.03 19.32
CA PRO A 309 -44.48 -15.89 19.31
C PRO A 309 -44.73 -17.38 19.65
N ASP A 310 -43.65 -18.08 20.04
CA ASP A 310 -43.52 -19.43 20.67
C ASP A 310 -43.14 -20.58 19.68
N ALA A 311 -42.31 -21.60 19.99
CA ALA A 311 -41.75 -22.10 21.24
C ALA A 311 -40.43 -22.90 21.02
N THR A 312 -39.75 -23.07 22.15
CA THR A 312 -38.58 -23.89 22.57
C THR A 312 -38.23 -25.23 21.89
N ALA A 313 -36.93 -25.59 21.94
CA ALA A 313 -36.47 -26.92 22.35
C ALA A 313 -35.02 -26.88 22.90
N GLU A 314 -34.85 -27.38 24.12
CA GLU A 314 -33.60 -27.61 24.85
C GLU A 314 -32.93 -28.95 24.47
N GLY A 315 -31.68 -29.12 24.90
CA GLY A 315 -30.92 -30.38 24.97
C GLY A 315 -29.59 -30.26 24.21
N ASP A 316 -28.42 -30.56 24.75
CA ASP A 316 -28.05 -31.29 25.96
C ASP A 316 -26.59 -30.94 26.29
N ASP A 317 -26.26 -30.93 27.58
CA ASP A 317 -24.93 -30.68 28.12
C ASP A 317 -24.16 -32.00 28.15
N SER A 318 -22.97 -32.03 27.55
CA SER A 318 -22.05 -33.15 27.70
C SER A 318 -20.63 -32.63 27.81
N SER A 319 -20.26 -32.35 29.05
CA SER A 319 -18.88 -32.23 29.48
C SER A 319 -18.12 -33.53 29.22
N ALA A 320 -17.20 -33.50 28.25
CA ALA A 320 -16.09 -34.43 28.20
C ALA A 320 -14.79 -33.62 28.26
N GLU A 321 -14.18 -33.59 29.45
CA GLU A 321 -12.76 -33.30 29.55
C GLU A 321 -11.99 -34.38 28.78
N THR A 322 -11.69 -34.08 27.52
CA THR A 322 -10.70 -34.83 26.77
C THR A 322 -9.60 -33.87 26.38
N THR A 323 -8.47 -34.04 27.08
CA THR A 323 -7.14 -33.59 26.69
C THR A 323 -6.81 -34.02 25.26
N LEU A 324 -7.28 -33.26 24.27
CA LEU A 324 -7.03 -33.50 22.85
C LEU A 324 -6.67 -32.16 22.21
N GLY A 325 -5.41 -32.00 21.82
CA GLY A 325 -4.92 -30.79 21.13
C GLY A 325 -5.49 -30.57 19.73
N TRP A 326 -6.45 -31.39 19.30
CA TRP A 326 -7.08 -31.38 17.98
C TRP A 326 -8.56 -31.75 18.13
N SER A 327 -9.46 -30.93 17.59
CA SER A 327 -10.88 -31.22 17.51
C SER A 327 -11.41 -30.85 16.12
N LEU A 328 -12.44 -31.57 15.67
CA LEU A 328 -13.20 -31.17 14.49
C LEU A 328 -14.05 -29.94 14.85
N TYR A 329 -14.21 -29.00 13.92
CA TYR A 329 -15.03 -27.81 14.20
C TYR A 329 -16.50 -28.21 14.39
N GLU A 330 -17.03 -27.98 15.59
CA GLU A 330 -18.42 -28.22 15.95
C GLU A 330 -19.26 -26.95 15.72
N GLY A 331 -20.32 -27.05 14.92
CA GLY A 331 -21.24 -25.95 14.61
C GLY A 331 -21.46 -25.70 13.12
N LEU A 332 -22.24 -24.65 12.79
CA LEU A 332 -22.52 -24.24 11.41
C LEU A 332 -21.27 -23.63 10.75
N TRP A 333 -20.55 -24.44 9.97
CA TRP A 333 -19.40 -23.98 9.18
C TRP A 333 -19.80 -22.95 8.13
N LYS A 334 -19.16 -21.78 8.14
CA LYS A 334 -19.31 -20.74 7.11
C LYS A 334 -18.05 -20.72 6.25
N PRO A 335 -18.14 -20.89 4.91
CA PRO A 335 -16.98 -20.81 4.03
C PRO A 335 -16.33 -19.42 4.11
N LYS A 336 -15.07 -19.38 4.60
CA LYS A 336 -14.24 -18.18 4.66
C LYS A 336 -13.00 -18.36 3.78
N PRO A 337 -12.44 -17.28 3.21
CA PRO A 337 -11.13 -17.33 2.56
C PRO A 337 -10.04 -17.83 3.52
N ILE A 338 -9.06 -18.55 2.98
CA ILE A 338 -7.92 -19.06 3.75
C ILE A 338 -7.20 -17.89 4.46
N GLY A 339 -6.95 -18.03 5.76
CA GLY A 339 -6.28 -17.03 6.59
C GLY A 339 -7.20 -15.98 7.25
N VAL A 340 -8.50 -16.01 6.94
CA VAL A 340 -9.52 -15.24 7.68
C VAL A 340 -10.15 -16.17 8.73
N VAL A 341 -10.02 -15.80 10.00
CA VAL A 341 -10.64 -16.48 11.15
C VAL A 341 -11.83 -15.67 11.60
#